data_AF-A0A4V0ZGW8-F1
#
_entry.id   AF-A0A4V0ZGW8-F1
#
_cell.length_a   1.000
_cell.length_b   1.000
_cell.length_c   1.000
_cell.angle_alpha   90.00
_cell.angle_beta   90.00
_cell.angle_gamma   90.00
#
_symmetry.space_group_name_H-M   'P 1'
#
loop_
_entity.id
_entity.type
_entity.pdbx_description
1 polymer ?
#
loop_
_entity_poly.entity_id
_entity_poly.type
_entity_poly.pdbx_seq_one_letter_code
_entity_poly.pdbx_strand_id
1 'polypeptide(L)'
;MSRCYYVIALATCACRAATLQIEPNTFITLQAGPHKTAKIDRNIYFRTYHIPGMFDEALAEELRELRISPGRGTGPYFGHNGGDSQRAGWDPDLTEQIRNYVEFYRNADKRYPGAPHALGGGNYPEFTKTENRKLYDADASMVDKHRKGIPPEDFEKCADLVYQWLKTLQTDNVTPPRWFSPLNEPDGNWRNSPRPPQDQADFARLLAQKLKTDFPNTGISGPCTAWPHPRGDLRRWTDSGWEKRFVETCGNVAAAYDFHLYSAEQWALENPRHDSPNFYDSYTNGNPFVWDFGKADAFLDLVYAHHQAFWNEPSLPVIITEFGRQNIFPQKGPWKNDINYYLYGTTVTRIWMQLMQRPEVQLTVPFILPVSDPGYAPQRGQAMYTRNEKGEPVRTPLYNFYRFFQALEGKRVKFNWQETTPEEQLGLTALPMRSGNRLMVLLHNAFDTEKRIHLKCGSITTATAARMRWENKTWRIDLRPQEHIDCSNLTLQPEETVIIYADLPAPEKPANQTIERFYSSTTLQSLQDGEARITLNLPHRPAGHTTVIPTLACPNGFAPGSTLTLHINGHTQTITLGFTAGIKDLFIPLHFELPDGILEKENTFHFKLESPKKWKASLATLRVELVR
;
A
#
# COMPACT_ATOMS: atom_id res chain seq x y z
N MET A 1 16.02 -40.93 33.81
CA MET A 1 16.17 -40.16 32.55
C MET A 1 16.28 -38.69 32.90
N SER A 2 17.51 -38.18 33.06
CA SER A 2 17.77 -36.78 33.40
C SER A 2 17.79 -35.94 32.12
N ARG A 3 16.88 -34.96 32.01
CA ARG A 3 16.90 -33.97 30.94
C ARG A 3 18.02 -32.97 31.23
N CYS A 4 19.13 -33.07 30.49
CA CYS A 4 20.15 -32.03 30.46
C CYS A 4 19.56 -30.81 29.72
N TYR A 5 19.35 -29.72 30.46
CA TYR A 5 19.13 -28.40 29.87
C TYR A 5 20.50 -27.80 29.54
N TYR A 6 20.83 -27.71 28.25
CA TYR A 6 21.94 -26.90 27.80
C TYR A 6 21.57 -25.43 28.01
N VAL A 7 22.14 -24.81 29.04
CA VAL A 7 22.18 -23.35 29.19
C VAL A 7 23.21 -22.85 28.18
N ILE A 8 22.74 -22.47 27.00
CA ILE A 8 23.57 -21.72 26.05
C ILE A 8 23.70 -20.32 26.63
N ALA A 9 24.90 -19.98 27.11
CA ALA A 9 25.24 -18.61 27.46
C ALA A 9 25.13 -17.76 26.18
N LEU A 10 24.06 -16.97 26.08
CA LEU A 10 23.91 -15.95 25.04
C LEU A 10 24.98 -14.91 25.28
N ALA A 11 26.06 -14.97 24.49
CA ALA A 11 26.99 -13.86 24.37
C ALA A 11 26.16 -12.62 23.99
N THR A 12 26.21 -11.58 24.81
CA THR A 12 25.60 -10.29 24.53
C THR A 12 26.34 -9.68 23.33
N CYS A 13 25.90 -10.04 22.14
CA CYS A 13 26.36 -9.42 20.91
C CYS A 13 26.02 -7.93 21.04
N ALA A 14 27.05 -7.08 21.11
CA ALA A 14 26.85 -5.64 21.21
C ALA A 14 25.97 -5.22 20.03
N CYS A 15 24.76 -4.72 20.31
CA CYS A 15 23.81 -4.33 19.28
C CYS A 15 24.45 -3.20 18.46
N ARG A 16 24.88 -3.51 17.23
CA ARG A 16 25.44 -2.54 16.30
C ARG A 16 24.36 -1.49 16.03
N ALA A 17 24.72 -0.22 16.17
CA ALA A 17 23.81 0.86 15.80
C ALA A 17 23.78 1.03 14.27
N ALA A 18 22.60 1.19 13.71
CA ALA A 18 22.44 1.61 12.32
C ALA A 18 22.67 3.12 12.22
N THR A 19 23.25 3.60 11.12
CA THR A 19 23.47 5.03 10.90
C THR A 19 22.53 5.53 9.81
N LEU A 20 21.68 6.52 10.10
CA LEU A 20 20.88 7.24 9.11
C LEU A 20 21.55 8.58 8.79
N GLN A 21 22.19 8.66 7.62
CA GLN A 21 22.79 9.89 7.12
C GLN A 21 21.75 10.69 6.35
N ILE A 22 21.52 11.95 6.72
CA ILE A 22 20.55 12.85 6.09
C ILE A 22 21.28 14.10 5.59
N GLU A 23 21.01 14.49 4.33
CA GLU A 23 21.45 15.75 3.75
C GLU A 23 20.25 16.70 3.60
N PRO A 24 19.95 17.52 4.63
CA PRO A 24 18.70 18.28 4.71
C PRO A 24 18.57 19.43 3.69
N ASN A 25 19.65 19.72 2.96
CA ASN A 25 19.70 20.73 1.89
C ASN A 25 19.66 20.11 0.48
N THR A 26 19.62 18.78 0.36
CA THR A 26 19.55 18.08 -0.92
C THR A 26 18.15 17.49 -1.08
N PHE A 27 17.30 18.10 -1.91
CA PHE A 27 15.94 17.64 -2.16
C PHE A 27 15.90 16.51 -3.18
N ILE A 28 15.04 15.53 -2.94
CA ILE A 28 14.88 14.35 -3.80
C ILE A 28 13.55 14.40 -4.55
N THR A 29 13.61 14.15 -5.86
CA THR A 29 12.46 13.74 -6.66
C THR A 29 12.58 12.27 -6.98
N LEU A 30 11.58 11.46 -6.63
CA LEU A 30 11.48 10.08 -7.10
C LEU A 30 10.82 10.09 -8.48
N GLN A 31 11.33 9.29 -9.42
CA GLN A 31 10.81 9.21 -10.77
C GLN A 31 10.78 7.76 -11.27
N ALA A 32 9.68 7.35 -11.89
CA ALA A 32 9.56 6.10 -12.64
C ALA A 32 8.76 6.39 -13.93
N GLY A 33 9.44 6.38 -15.08
CA GLY A 33 8.83 6.83 -16.33
C GLY A 33 8.21 8.24 -16.22
N PRO A 34 6.91 8.43 -16.50
CA PRO A 34 6.24 9.72 -16.41
C PRO A 34 5.89 10.12 -14.96
N HIS A 35 5.94 9.18 -14.01
CA HIS A 35 5.53 9.42 -12.63
C HIS A 35 6.64 10.12 -11.86
N LYS A 36 6.31 11.21 -11.16
CA LYS A 36 7.27 11.97 -10.35
C LYS A 36 6.66 12.42 -9.04
N THR A 37 7.41 12.32 -7.96
CA THR A 37 7.02 12.90 -6.67
C THR A 37 8.23 13.44 -5.90
N ALA A 38 8.14 14.71 -5.50
CA ALA A 38 9.19 15.39 -4.71
C ALA A 38 8.75 15.70 -3.28
N LYS A 39 7.44 15.65 -2.99
CA LYS A 39 6.86 15.97 -1.68
C LYS A 39 5.96 14.85 -1.16
N ILE A 40 5.82 14.76 0.16
CA ILE A 40 4.75 13.96 0.78
C ILE A 40 3.45 14.74 0.59
N ASP A 41 2.62 14.30 -0.35
CA ASP A 41 1.34 14.95 -0.63
C ASP A 41 0.24 14.37 0.27
N ARG A 42 -0.33 15.21 1.13
CA ARG A 42 -1.36 14.77 2.06
C ARG A 42 -2.63 14.30 1.34
N ASN A 43 -2.92 14.87 0.18
CA ASN A 43 -4.02 14.46 -0.68
C ASN A 43 -3.69 13.18 -1.46
N ILE A 44 -2.57 12.52 -1.23
CA ILE A 44 -2.33 11.16 -1.73
C ILE A 44 -2.44 10.18 -0.57
N TYR A 45 -1.79 10.47 0.55
CA TYR A 45 -1.55 9.48 1.60
C TYR A 45 -2.47 9.61 2.82
N PHE A 46 -2.84 10.81 3.26
CA PHE A 46 -3.61 11.01 4.51
C PHE A 46 -5.10 11.14 4.21
N ARG A 47 -5.71 9.99 3.93
CA ARG A 47 -7.11 9.85 3.56
C ARG A 47 -7.80 8.81 4.40
N THR A 48 -9.13 8.78 4.36
CA THR A 48 -9.96 7.84 5.10
C THR A 48 -11.03 7.26 4.19
N TYR A 49 -11.50 6.05 4.51
CA TYR A 49 -12.50 5.32 3.72
C TYR A 49 -13.87 5.97 3.87
N HIS A 50 -14.12 6.98 3.04
CA HIS A 50 -15.45 7.48 2.70
C HIS A 50 -15.41 8.23 1.36
N ILE A 51 -16.57 8.32 0.71
CA ILE A 51 -16.78 9.23 -0.41
C ILE A 51 -17.02 10.66 0.11
N PRO A 52 -16.59 11.69 -0.66
CA PRO A 52 -16.95 13.08 -0.39
C PRO A 52 -18.48 13.20 -0.22
N GLY A 53 -18.97 13.94 0.79
CA GLY A 53 -20.40 14.19 0.98
C GLY A 53 -21.17 13.19 1.87
N MET A 54 -20.54 12.07 2.27
CA MET A 54 -21.17 11.06 3.15
C MET A 54 -21.56 11.57 4.52
N PHE A 55 -20.76 12.47 5.10
CA PHE A 55 -20.95 12.94 6.47
C PHE A 55 -21.45 14.36 6.52
N ASP A 56 -22.14 14.69 7.61
CA ASP A 56 -22.62 16.06 7.88
C ASP A 56 -21.49 17.10 7.95
N GLU A 57 -21.87 18.38 8.01
CA GLU A 57 -20.91 19.49 8.02
C GLU A 57 -19.99 19.47 9.24
N ALA A 58 -20.46 19.00 10.39
CA ALA A 58 -19.68 19.00 11.63
C ALA A 58 -18.53 17.99 11.55
N LEU A 59 -18.83 16.75 11.14
CA LEU A 59 -17.79 15.75 10.94
C LEU A 59 -16.89 16.10 9.75
N ALA A 60 -17.42 16.71 8.69
CA ALA A 60 -16.59 17.18 7.58
C ALA A 60 -15.60 18.27 8.02
N GLU A 61 -16.02 19.21 8.86
CA GLU A 61 -15.11 20.21 9.44
C GLU A 61 -14.04 19.56 10.32
N GLU A 62 -14.39 18.60 11.16
CA GLU A 62 -13.41 17.88 11.98
C GLU A 62 -12.37 17.14 11.12
N LEU A 63 -12.79 16.49 10.02
CA LEU A 63 -11.86 15.86 9.08
C LEU A 63 -10.94 16.88 8.39
N ARG A 64 -11.46 18.07 8.06
CA ARG A 64 -10.66 19.19 7.51
C ARG A 64 -9.66 19.71 8.54
N GLU A 65 -10.05 19.86 9.80
CA GLU A 65 -9.14 20.24 10.89
C GLU A 65 -8.01 19.21 11.05
N LEU A 66 -8.32 17.91 10.96
CA LEU A 66 -7.33 16.84 10.94
C LEU A 66 -6.49 16.79 9.64
N ARG A 67 -6.84 17.60 8.64
CA ARG A 67 -6.22 17.64 7.31
C ARG A 67 -6.28 16.26 6.64
N ILE A 68 -7.44 15.62 6.70
CA ILE A 68 -7.73 14.33 6.08
C ILE A 68 -8.67 14.56 4.90
N SER A 69 -8.34 13.97 3.75
CA SER A 69 -9.20 14.02 2.56
C SER A 69 -10.07 12.76 2.42
N PRO A 70 -11.27 12.85 1.81
CA PRO A 70 -12.08 11.68 1.45
C PRO A 70 -11.35 10.81 0.44
N GLY A 71 -11.12 9.53 0.72
CA GLY A 71 -10.33 8.66 -0.15
C GLY A 71 -11.17 7.87 -1.13
N ARG A 72 -12.08 7.07 -0.58
CA ARG A 72 -12.84 6.07 -1.31
C ARG A 72 -14.14 5.74 -0.61
N GLY A 73 -15.18 5.45 -1.38
CA GLY A 73 -16.26 4.58 -0.92
C GLY A 73 -16.66 3.56 -1.98
N THR A 74 -17.83 2.98 -1.78
CA THR A 74 -18.45 2.05 -2.70
C THR A 74 -19.72 2.66 -3.29
N GLY A 75 -20.00 2.29 -4.54
CA GLY A 75 -21.12 2.82 -5.29
C GLY A 75 -20.72 3.27 -6.71
N PRO A 76 -21.68 3.75 -7.51
CA PRO A 76 -23.10 3.84 -7.19
C PRO A 76 -23.72 2.45 -7.01
N TYR A 77 -24.75 2.37 -6.17
CA TYR A 77 -25.62 1.22 -6.00
C TYR A 77 -26.83 1.45 -6.89
N PHE A 78 -27.10 0.55 -7.83
CA PHE A 78 -28.33 0.62 -8.62
C PHE A 78 -29.30 -0.43 -8.08
N GLY A 79 -30.37 0.05 -7.43
CA GLY A 79 -31.26 -0.79 -6.62
C GLY A 79 -32.23 -1.67 -7.41
N HIS A 80 -32.31 -1.54 -8.74
CA HIS A 80 -33.41 -2.14 -9.50
C HIS A 80 -33.01 -3.42 -10.26
N ASN A 81 -33.73 -4.50 -9.96
CA ASN A 81 -33.77 -5.74 -10.72
C ASN A 81 -35.18 -5.86 -11.29
N GLY A 82 -35.38 -5.46 -12.55
CA GLY A 82 -36.69 -5.47 -13.23
C GLY A 82 -37.24 -6.88 -13.56
N GLY A 83 -36.98 -7.88 -12.72
CA GLY A 83 -37.30 -9.28 -12.98
C GLY A 83 -36.59 -9.87 -14.21
N ASP A 84 -36.83 -11.15 -14.46
CA ASP A 84 -36.22 -11.92 -15.57
C ASP A 84 -36.51 -11.31 -16.97
N SER A 85 -37.54 -10.47 -17.09
CA SER A 85 -37.96 -9.84 -18.35
C SER A 85 -37.28 -8.51 -18.67
N GLN A 86 -36.53 -7.90 -17.73
CA GLN A 86 -35.78 -6.66 -17.95
C GLN A 86 -34.32 -6.83 -17.49
N ARG A 87 -33.59 -7.70 -18.18
CA ARG A 87 -32.14 -7.88 -17.95
C ARG A 87 -31.38 -6.58 -18.26
N ALA A 88 -30.61 -6.09 -17.28
CA ALA A 88 -29.60 -5.03 -17.28
C ALA A 88 -29.82 -3.83 -18.24
N GLY A 89 -29.65 -2.62 -17.73
CA GLY A 89 -29.68 -1.41 -18.53
C GLY A 89 -30.26 -0.23 -17.77
N TRP A 90 -30.33 0.91 -18.44
CA TRP A 90 -31.03 2.07 -17.92
C TRP A 90 -32.52 1.78 -17.73
N ASP A 91 -33.03 2.08 -16.54
CA ASP A 91 -34.45 2.04 -16.20
C ASP A 91 -34.87 3.46 -15.81
N PRO A 92 -35.91 4.05 -16.43
CA PRO A 92 -36.47 5.34 -16.02
C PRO A 92 -36.78 5.43 -14.51
N ASP A 93 -37.09 4.33 -13.84
CA ASP A 93 -37.36 4.29 -12.40
C ASP A 93 -36.09 4.53 -11.55
N LEU A 94 -34.88 4.47 -12.14
CA LEU A 94 -33.63 4.87 -11.49
C LEU A 94 -33.42 6.39 -11.43
N THR A 95 -34.31 7.19 -12.06
CA THR A 95 -34.19 8.66 -12.11
C THR A 95 -34.10 9.28 -10.72
N GLU A 96 -34.90 8.79 -9.77
CA GLU A 96 -34.89 9.29 -8.38
C GLU A 96 -33.58 8.93 -7.67
N GLN A 97 -33.12 7.69 -7.82
CA GLN A 97 -31.87 7.24 -7.21
C GLN A 97 -30.66 8.04 -7.74
N ILE A 98 -30.64 8.32 -9.04
CA ILE A 98 -29.56 9.12 -9.65
C ILE A 98 -29.65 10.57 -9.20
N ARG A 99 -30.85 11.15 -9.08
CA ARG A 99 -31.02 12.50 -8.51
C ARG A 99 -30.47 12.58 -7.08
N ASN A 100 -30.69 11.54 -6.27
CA ASN A 100 -30.13 11.46 -4.92
C ASN A 100 -28.59 11.40 -4.95
N TYR A 101 -28.00 10.67 -5.90
CA TYR A 101 -26.54 10.70 -6.12
C TYR A 101 -26.04 12.07 -6.56
N VAL A 102 -26.74 12.77 -7.44
CA VAL A 102 -26.38 14.14 -7.82
C VAL A 102 -26.40 15.07 -6.61
N GLU A 103 -27.44 15.03 -5.80
CA GLU A 103 -27.53 15.86 -4.59
C GLU A 103 -26.42 15.54 -3.59
N PHE A 104 -26.15 14.25 -3.39
CA PHE A 104 -25.01 13.77 -2.63
C PHE A 104 -23.70 14.39 -3.12
N TYR A 105 -23.44 14.37 -4.43
CA TYR A 105 -22.24 14.94 -5.04
C TYR A 105 -22.22 16.48 -5.02
N ARG A 106 -23.37 17.16 -5.06
CA ARG A 106 -23.43 18.62 -4.83
C ARG A 106 -22.96 18.98 -3.43
N ASN A 107 -23.38 18.20 -2.44
CA ASN A 107 -22.95 18.40 -1.05
C ASN A 107 -21.48 18.05 -0.86
N ALA A 108 -20.99 17.01 -1.55
CA ALA A 108 -19.58 16.70 -1.64
C ALA A 108 -18.74 17.88 -2.14
N ASP A 109 -19.12 18.48 -3.26
CA ASP A 109 -18.38 19.59 -3.87
C ASP A 109 -18.35 20.84 -2.99
N LYS A 110 -19.40 21.07 -2.20
CA LYS A 110 -19.39 22.15 -1.19
C LYS A 110 -18.37 21.89 -0.08
N ARG A 111 -18.29 20.65 0.41
CA ARG A 111 -17.45 20.26 1.56
C ARG A 111 -15.98 20.04 1.20
N TYR A 112 -15.76 19.49 0.01
CA TYR A 112 -14.45 19.05 -0.50
C TYR A 112 -14.30 19.38 -1.99
N PRO A 113 -14.23 20.67 -2.38
CA PRO A 113 -14.22 21.08 -3.77
C PRO A 113 -13.13 20.37 -4.58
N GLY A 114 -13.52 19.58 -5.58
CA GLY A 114 -12.61 18.90 -6.48
C GLY A 114 -11.72 17.84 -5.82
N ALA A 115 -12.04 17.36 -4.61
CA ALA A 115 -11.24 16.36 -3.93
C ALA A 115 -11.25 15.03 -4.74
N PRO A 116 -10.10 14.58 -5.26
CA PRO A 116 -10.07 13.36 -6.04
C PRO A 116 -10.33 12.18 -5.12
N HIS A 117 -11.22 11.28 -5.52
CA HIS A 117 -11.60 10.09 -4.77
C HIS A 117 -11.82 8.93 -5.74
N ALA A 118 -11.77 7.71 -5.19
CA ALA A 118 -12.09 6.50 -5.90
C ALA A 118 -13.47 5.97 -5.51
N LEU A 119 -14.11 5.26 -6.43
CA LEU A 119 -15.33 4.50 -6.19
C LEU A 119 -15.12 3.05 -6.62
N GLY A 120 -15.41 2.13 -5.71
CA GLY A 120 -15.54 0.72 -6.05
C GLY A 120 -16.99 0.42 -6.41
N GLY A 121 -17.24 -0.10 -7.62
CA GLY A 121 -18.54 -0.57 -8.04
C GLY A 121 -19.08 -1.57 -7.03
N GLY A 122 -20.23 -1.22 -6.44
CA GLY A 122 -20.77 -1.91 -5.28
C GLY A 122 -21.63 -3.10 -5.68
N ASN A 123 -22.65 -2.86 -6.51
CA ASN A 123 -23.67 -3.86 -6.81
C ASN A 123 -24.22 -3.63 -8.22
N TYR A 124 -24.07 -4.62 -9.09
CA TYR A 124 -24.94 -4.76 -10.26
C TYR A 124 -26.07 -5.72 -9.87
N PRO A 125 -27.33 -5.45 -10.24
CA PRO A 125 -28.48 -6.21 -9.78
C PRO A 125 -28.28 -7.74 -9.88
N GLU A 126 -28.54 -8.49 -8.81
CA GLU A 126 -28.45 -9.96 -8.83
C GLU A 126 -29.66 -10.54 -9.59
N PHE A 127 -29.46 -10.94 -10.85
CA PHE A 127 -30.53 -11.31 -11.80
C PHE A 127 -31.42 -12.51 -11.40
N THR A 128 -31.18 -13.17 -10.26
CA THR A 128 -31.87 -14.43 -9.88
C THR A 128 -32.69 -14.38 -8.59
N LYS A 129 -32.88 -13.23 -7.94
CA LYS A 129 -33.72 -13.13 -6.73
C LYS A 129 -34.68 -11.94 -6.80
N THR A 130 -35.96 -12.27 -6.96
CA THR A 130 -37.12 -11.35 -7.03
C THR A 130 -37.78 -11.07 -5.67
N GLU A 131 -37.20 -11.50 -4.54
CA GLU A 131 -37.91 -11.41 -3.25
C GLU A 131 -37.45 -10.24 -2.37
N ASN A 132 -38.33 -9.24 -2.30
CA ASN A 132 -38.53 -8.28 -1.19
C ASN A 132 -37.29 -7.71 -0.52
N ARG A 133 -36.59 -6.82 -1.20
CA ARG A 133 -35.69 -5.86 -0.54
C ARG A 133 -36.31 -4.48 -0.56
N LYS A 134 -36.71 -4.02 0.62
CA LYS A 134 -37.03 -2.61 0.88
C LYS A 134 -35.88 -1.77 0.32
N LEU A 135 -36.22 -0.66 -0.35
CA LEU A 135 -35.29 0.39 -0.77
C LEU A 135 -34.23 0.55 0.31
N TYR A 136 -33.00 0.15 0.00
CA TYR A 136 -31.90 0.35 0.92
C TYR A 136 -31.65 1.85 0.99
N ASP A 137 -31.70 2.42 2.19
CA ASP A 137 -31.14 3.74 2.44
C ASP A 137 -29.70 3.76 1.91
N ALA A 138 -29.29 4.86 1.29
CA ALA A 138 -28.02 5.05 0.58
C ALA A 138 -26.76 4.73 1.41
N ASP A 139 -26.91 4.41 2.70
CA ASP A 139 -25.87 4.04 3.65
C ASP A 139 -25.50 2.54 3.66
N ALA A 140 -26.19 1.67 2.92
CA ALA A 140 -25.94 0.22 2.94
C ALA A 140 -24.73 -0.21 2.08
N SER A 141 -23.55 0.35 2.37
CA SER A 141 -22.33 0.18 1.57
C SER A 141 -21.77 -1.26 1.49
N MET A 142 -22.23 -2.17 2.36
CA MET A 142 -21.63 -3.50 2.54
C MET A 142 -22.64 -4.65 2.67
N VAL A 143 -23.93 -4.41 2.40
CA VAL A 143 -25.01 -5.35 2.76
C VAL A 143 -25.20 -6.48 1.74
N ASP A 144 -24.74 -6.32 0.50
CA ASP A 144 -24.89 -7.33 -0.55
C ASP A 144 -23.57 -7.88 -1.09
N LYS A 145 -23.45 -9.21 -1.03
CA LYS A 145 -22.36 -9.96 -1.65
C LYS A 145 -22.89 -10.60 -2.92
N HIS A 146 -22.75 -9.92 -4.06
CA HIS A 146 -23.09 -10.53 -5.35
C HIS A 146 -22.10 -11.64 -5.68
N ARG A 147 -22.50 -12.90 -5.48
CA ARG A 147 -21.59 -14.06 -5.58
C ARG A 147 -21.35 -14.55 -7.02
N LYS A 148 -22.01 -13.93 -8.01
CA LYS A 148 -22.06 -14.46 -9.39
C LYS A 148 -21.35 -13.60 -10.44
N GLY A 149 -20.85 -12.42 -10.06
CA GLY A 149 -20.34 -11.44 -11.01
C GLY A 149 -21.32 -11.01 -12.09
N ILE A 150 -20.86 -10.18 -13.04
CA ILE A 150 -21.67 -9.76 -14.18
C ILE A 150 -21.47 -10.77 -15.31
N PRO A 151 -22.53 -11.36 -15.87
CA PRO A 151 -22.41 -12.20 -17.06
C PRO A 151 -21.89 -11.40 -18.26
N PRO A 152 -21.01 -11.95 -19.12
CA PRO A 152 -20.51 -11.25 -20.30
C PRO A 152 -21.59 -10.66 -21.21
N GLU A 153 -22.74 -11.33 -21.34
CA GLU A 153 -23.89 -10.87 -22.12
C GLU A 153 -24.56 -9.58 -21.58
N ASP A 154 -24.28 -9.21 -20.33
CA ASP A 154 -24.82 -8.01 -19.68
C ASP A 154 -23.79 -6.87 -19.55
N PHE A 155 -22.55 -7.06 -20.03
CA PHE A 155 -21.49 -6.05 -19.93
C PHE A 155 -21.87 -4.71 -20.56
N GLU A 156 -22.38 -4.70 -21.79
CA GLU A 156 -22.78 -3.46 -22.47
C GLU A 156 -23.86 -2.69 -21.71
N LYS A 157 -24.82 -3.42 -21.16
CA LYS A 157 -25.94 -2.87 -20.41
C LYS A 157 -25.49 -2.26 -19.07
N CYS A 158 -24.61 -2.96 -18.35
CA CYS A 158 -23.99 -2.43 -17.14
C CYS A 158 -23.09 -1.22 -17.45
N ALA A 159 -22.41 -1.22 -18.59
CA ALA A 159 -21.60 -0.10 -19.04
C ALA A 159 -22.45 1.13 -19.41
N ASP A 160 -23.59 0.93 -20.07
CA ASP A 160 -24.60 1.98 -20.34
C ASP A 160 -25.11 2.60 -19.05
N LEU A 161 -25.38 1.80 -18.02
CA LEU A 161 -25.86 2.29 -16.74
C LEU A 161 -24.85 3.23 -16.06
N VAL A 162 -23.58 2.85 -16.02
CA VAL A 162 -22.49 3.70 -15.50
C VAL A 162 -22.33 4.97 -16.35
N TYR A 163 -22.42 4.84 -17.68
CA TYR A 163 -22.38 5.98 -18.61
C TYR A 163 -23.48 7.00 -18.31
N GLN A 164 -24.74 6.56 -18.16
CA GLN A 164 -25.86 7.48 -17.90
C GLN A 164 -25.76 8.15 -16.53
N TRP A 165 -25.27 7.43 -15.52
CA TRP A 165 -25.00 8.02 -14.21
C TRP A 165 -23.96 9.13 -14.30
N LEU A 166 -22.80 8.88 -14.94
CA LEU A 166 -21.76 9.89 -15.14
C LEU A 166 -22.26 11.07 -16.00
N LYS A 167 -23.07 10.80 -17.02
CA LYS A 167 -23.71 11.83 -17.85
C LYS A 167 -24.61 12.74 -17.02
N THR A 168 -25.34 12.18 -16.08
CA THR A 168 -26.22 12.95 -15.19
C THR A 168 -25.38 13.82 -14.25
N LEU A 169 -24.34 13.26 -13.62
CA LEU A 169 -23.40 14.05 -12.81
C LEU A 169 -22.79 15.22 -13.59
N GLN A 170 -22.34 14.98 -14.83
CA GLN A 170 -21.78 16.01 -15.70
C GLN A 170 -22.82 17.09 -16.06
N THR A 171 -24.04 16.69 -16.39
CA THR A 171 -25.14 17.62 -16.74
C THR A 171 -25.50 18.53 -15.57
N ASP A 172 -25.42 18.00 -14.35
CA ASP A 172 -25.71 18.73 -13.11
C ASP A 172 -24.52 19.52 -12.55
N ASN A 173 -23.40 19.58 -13.28
CA ASN A 173 -22.14 20.24 -12.92
C ASN A 173 -21.57 19.79 -11.56
N VAL A 174 -21.63 18.49 -11.26
CA VAL A 174 -21.00 17.92 -10.06
C VAL A 174 -19.75 17.14 -10.40
N THR A 175 -18.78 17.13 -9.50
CA THR A 175 -17.49 16.45 -9.72
C THR A 175 -17.67 14.92 -9.58
N PRO A 176 -17.48 14.14 -10.67
CA PRO A 176 -17.54 12.68 -10.59
C PRO A 176 -16.33 12.10 -9.85
N PRO A 177 -16.31 10.79 -9.52
CA PRO A 177 -15.08 10.15 -9.06
C PRO A 177 -13.96 10.30 -10.09
N ARG A 178 -12.73 10.46 -9.59
CA ARG A 178 -11.54 10.45 -10.47
C ARG A 178 -11.21 9.04 -10.94
N TRP A 179 -11.45 8.06 -10.09
CA TRP A 179 -11.24 6.65 -10.40
C TRP A 179 -12.50 5.84 -10.11
N PHE A 180 -12.92 5.03 -11.06
CA PHE A 180 -14.02 4.09 -10.91
C PHE A 180 -13.52 2.67 -11.18
N SER A 181 -13.49 1.86 -10.14
CA SER A 181 -13.21 0.43 -10.26
C SER A 181 -14.52 -0.30 -10.53
N PRO A 182 -14.67 -1.01 -11.66
CA PRO A 182 -15.96 -1.59 -12.06
C PRO A 182 -16.61 -2.47 -11.00
N LEU A 183 -15.81 -3.15 -10.18
CA LEU A 183 -16.26 -3.92 -9.05
C LEU A 183 -15.24 -3.86 -7.92
N ASN A 184 -15.73 -3.84 -6.68
CA ASN A 184 -14.92 -4.11 -5.50
C ASN A 184 -14.63 -5.62 -5.33
N GLU A 185 -13.37 -5.98 -5.08
CA GLU A 185 -12.96 -7.33 -4.66
C GLU A 185 -13.46 -8.46 -5.59
N PRO A 186 -13.21 -8.41 -6.91
CA PRO A 186 -13.75 -9.40 -7.84
C PRO A 186 -13.20 -10.81 -7.61
N ASP A 187 -11.99 -10.94 -7.06
CA ASP A 187 -11.42 -12.22 -6.65
C ASP A 187 -12.14 -12.87 -5.47
N GLY A 188 -13.05 -12.17 -4.77
CA GLY A 188 -14.00 -12.76 -3.82
C GLY A 188 -15.37 -13.08 -4.43
N ASN A 189 -15.83 -12.25 -5.38
CA ASN A 189 -17.24 -12.21 -5.84
C ASN A 189 -17.50 -12.79 -7.23
N TRP A 190 -16.50 -12.83 -8.12
CA TRP A 190 -16.62 -13.31 -9.50
C TRP A 190 -16.10 -14.73 -9.71
N ARG A 191 -15.71 -15.44 -8.64
CA ARG A 191 -15.12 -16.81 -8.72
C ARG A 191 -15.96 -17.82 -9.50
N ASN A 192 -17.25 -17.56 -9.67
CA ASN A 192 -18.20 -18.42 -10.36
C ASN A 192 -18.50 -18.00 -11.80
N SER A 193 -17.89 -16.92 -12.33
CA SER A 193 -18.00 -16.62 -13.75
C SER A 193 -17.24 -17.68 -14.58
N PRO A 194 -17.53 -17.83 -15.88
CA PRO A 194 -16.86 -18.80 -16.74
C PRO A 194 -15.32 -18.61 -16.81
N ARG A 195 -14.85 -17.34 -16.85
CA ARG A 195 -13.43 -17.00 -16.90
C ARG A 195 -13.14 -15.82 -15.95
N PRO A 196 -13.19 -15.98 -14.62
CA PRO A 196 -13.28 -14.87 -13.66
C PRO A 196 -12.28 -13.73 -13.85
N PRO A 197 -10.97 -13.99 -13.97
CA PRO A 197 -9.99 -12.93 -14.19
C PRO A 197 -10.15 -12.23 -15.55
N GLN A 198 -10.50 -12.99 -16.59
CA GLN A 198 -10.62 -12.46 -17.94
C GLN A 198 -11.92 -11.67 -18.11
N ASP A 199 -13.04 -12.21 -17.63
CA ASP A 199 -14.34 -11.56 -17.73
C ASP A 199 -14.32 -10.19 -17.01
N GLN A 200 -13.66 -10.12 -15.83
CA GLN A 200 -13.54 -8.85 -15.11
C GLN A 200 -12.70 -7.83 -15.88
N ALA A 201 -11.61 -8.28 -16.50
CA ALA A 201 -10.75 -7.41 -17.30
C ALA A 201 -11.46 -6.97 -18.59
N ASP A 202 -12.20 -7.87 -19.25
CA ASP A 202 -13.00 -7.57 -20.45
C ASP A 202 -14.06 -6.49 -20.14
N PHE A 203 -14.77 -6.61 -19.01
CA PHE A 203 -15.74 -5.60 -18.58
C PHE A 203 -15.10 -4.24 -18.26
N ALA A 204 -13.96 -4.25 -17.55
CA ALA A 204 -13.23 -3.02 -17.26
C ALA A 204 -12.71 -2.32 -18.53
N ARG A 205 -12.21 -3.11 -19.49
CA ARG A 205 -11.78 -2.61 -20.80
C ARG A 205 -12.94 -1.95 -21.55
N LEU A 206 -14.10 -2.61 -21.59
CA LEU A 206 -15.31 -2.08 -22.22
C LEU A 206 -15.70 -0.73 -21.61
N LEU A 207 -15.82 -0.67 -20.28
CA LEU A 207 -16.10 0.57 -19.55
C LEU A 207 -15.08 1.66 -19.88
N ALA A 208 -13.78 1.34 -19.85
CA ALA A 208 -12.73 2.31 -20.11
C ALA A 208 -12.86 2.89 -21.52
N GLN A 209 -13.09 2.06 -22.53
CA GLN A 209 -13.27 2.49 -23.92
C GLN A 209 -14.53 3.34 -24.10
N LYS A 210 -15.64 2.94 -23.48
CA LYS A 210 -16.93 3.63 -23.58
C LYS A 210 -16.92 5.02 -22.94
N LEU A 211 -16.22 5.17 -21.81
CA LEU A 211 -16.26 6.41 -21.03
C LEU A 211 -15.17 7.43 -21.41
N LYS A 212 -14.06 6.99 -22.02
CA LYS A 212 -12.85 7.81 -22.23
C LYS A 212 -13.09 9.14 -22.94
N THR A 213 -13.98 9.18 -23.93
CA THR A 213 -14.24 10.39 -24.73
C THR A 213 -15.12 11.39 -23.99
N ASP A 214 -16.20 10.90 -23.36
CA ASP A 214 -17.24 11.76 -22.80
C ASP A 214 -16.93 12.19 -21.36
N PHE A 215 -16.14 11.37 -20.63
CA PHE A 215 -15.78 11.58 -19.23
C PHE A 215 -14.26 11.53 -19.01
N PRO A 216 -13.46 12.43 -19.61
CA PRO A 216 -12.00 12.39 -19.53
C PRO A 216 -11.45 12.54 -18.11
N ASN A 217 -12.25 13.04 -17.16
CA ASN A 217 -11.88 13.22 -15.76
C ASN A 217 -12.19 12.01 -14.87
N THR A 218 -12.90 11.00 -15.39
CA THR A 218 -13.21 9.75 -14.68
C THR A 218 -12.50 8.60 -15.36
N GLY A 219 -11.44 8.12 -14.72
CA GLY A 219 -10.66 7.00 -15.19
C GLY A 219 -11.18 5.66 -14.68
N ILE A 220 -11.18 4.63 -15.52
CA ILE A 220 -11.42 3.27 -15.05
C ILE A 220 -10.16 2.70 -14.42
N SER A 221 -10.32 2.08 -13.25
CA SER A 221 -9.24 1.42 -12.50
C SER A 221 -9.56 -0.04 -12.19
N GLY A 222 -8.56 -0.83 -11.79
CA GLY A 222 -8.75 -2.23 -11.42
C GLY A 222 -7.44 -3.01 -11.26
N PRO A 223 -7.51 -4.29 -10.89
CA PRO A 223 -8.73 -5.08 -10.71
C PRO A 223 -9.43 -4.89 -9.36
N CYS A 224 -8.89 -4.08 -8.43
CA CYS A 224 -9.47 -3.88 -7.09
C CYS A 224 -9.55 -5.20 -6.28
N THR A 225 -8.54 -6.06 -6.40
CA THR A 225 -8.54 -7.39 -5.76
C THR A 225 -8.40 -7.29 -4.26
N ALA A 226 -9.17 -8.11 -3.53
CA ALA A 226 -9.15 -8.22 -2.07
C ALA A 226 -7.85 -8.84 -1.57
N TRP A 227 -7.36 -9.86 -2.30
CA TRP A 227 -6.25 -10.71 -1.87
C TRP A 227 -5.23 -10.89 -3.00
N PRO A 228 -4.52 -9.82 -3.42
CA PRO A 228 -3.50 -9.92 -4.46
C PRO A 228 -2.22 -10.69 -4.04
N HIS A 229 -2.17 -11.28 -2.83
CA HIS A 229 -0.97 -11.83 -2.20
C HIS A 229 -0.12 -12.71 -3.14
N PRO A 230 1.00 -12.19 -3.68
CA PRO A 230 1.93 -13.01 -4.42
C PRO A 230 2.53 -14.04 -3.47
N ARG A 231 2.40 -15.31 -3.84
CA ARG A 231 3.03 -16.43 -3.13
C ARG A 231 4.49 -16.55 -3.55
N GLY A 232 5.29 -17.24 -2.74
CA GLY A 232 6.70 -17.48 -3.07
C GLY A 232 6.89 -18.29 -4.36
N ASP A 233 5.87 -19.04 -4.77
CA ASP A 233 5.83 -19.79 -6.03
C ASP A 233 5.25 -19.00 -7.22
N LEU A 234 4.83 -17.76 -6.99
CA LEU A 234 4.22 -16.85 -7.97
C LEU A 234 2.94 -17.37 -8.63
N ARG A 235 2.33 -18.46 -8.15
CA ARG A 235 1.11 -19.04 -8.73
C ARG A 235 -0.10 -18.12 -8.65
N ARG A 236 -0.17 -17.24 -7.65
CA ARG A 236 -1.20 -16.18 -7.60
C ARG A 236 -1.11 -15.30 -8.85
N TRP A 237 0.11 -14.93 -9.25
CA TRP A 237 0.38 -14.09 -10.41
C TRP A 237 0.20 -14.84 -11.74
N THR A 238 0.65 -16.09 -11.84
CA THR A 238 0.61 -16.86 -13.10
C THR A 238 -0.70 -17.59 -13.34
N ASP A 239 -1.21 -18.30 -12.32
CA ASP A 239 -2.29 -19.27 -12.49
C ASP A 239 -3.64 -18.59 -12.29
N SER A 240 -3.86 -17.97 -11.12
CA SER A 240 -5.11 -17.23 -10.89
C SER A 240 -5.13 -15.89 -11.63
N GLY A 241 -3.97 -15.24 -11.75
CA GLY A 241 -3.70 -14.20 -12.72
C GLY A 241 -4.59 -12.96 -12.73
N TRP A 242 -5.37 -12.63 -11.69
CA TRP A 242 -6.25 -11.44 -11.71
C TRP A 242 -5.51 -10.15 -12.10
N GLU A 243 -4.39 -9.88 -11.45
CA GLU A 243 -3.58 -8.68 -11.65
C GLU A 243 -2.90 -8.73 -13.02
N LYS A 244 -2.26 -9.86 -13.35
CA LYS A 244 -1.61 -10.09 -14.65
C LYS A 244 -2.59 -9.95 -15.81
N ARG A 245 -3.78 -10.56 -15.73
CA ARG A 245 -4.82 -10.53 -16.77
C ARG A 245 -5.38 -9.13 -16.94
N PHE A 246 -5.58 -8.40 -15.85
CA PHE A 246 -5.98 -7.00 -15.93
C PHE A 246 -4.91 -6.13 -16.61
N VAL A 247 -3.62 -6.31 -16.27
CA VAL A 247 -2.51 -5.61 -16.94
C VAL A 247 -2.51 -5.92 -18.44
N GLU A 248 -2.56 -7.19 -18.81
CA GLU A 248 -2.50 -7.65 -20.21
C GLU A 248 -3.72 -7.25 -21.05
N THR A 249 -4.88 -7.07 -20.43
CA THR A 249 -6.14 -6.77 -21.14
C THR A 249 -6.44 -5.27 -21.15
N CYS A 250 -6.18 -4.57 -20.04
CA CYS A 250 -6.62 -3.20 -19.82
C CYS A 250 -5.48 -2.17 -19.83
N GLY A 251 -4.21 -2.57 -19.79
CA GLY A 251 -3.09 -1.66 -19.53
C GLY A 251 -2.98 -0.47 -20.49
N ASN A 252 -3.44 -0.59 -21.74
CA ASN A 252 -3.43 0.51 -22.72
C ASN A 252 -4.69 1.41 -22.71
N VAL A 253 -5.72 1.08 -21.94
CA VAL A 253 -6.98 1.86 -21.90
C VAL A 253 -7.42 2.26 -20.49
N ALA A 254 -7.02 1.52 -19.47
CA ALA A 254 -7.29 1.87 -18.08
C ALA A 254 -6.52 3.14 -17.66
N ALA A 255 -7.02 3.83 -16.65
CA ALA A 255 -6.41 5.04 -16.11
C ALA A 255 -5.48 4.77 -14.92
N ALA A 256 -5.70 3.68 -14.19
CA ALA A 256 -4.86 3.29 -13.05
C ALA A 256 -5.00 1.79 -12.72
N TYR A 257 -4.00 1.25 -12.03
CA TYR A 257 -4.10 -0.01 -11.32
C TYR A 257 -4.63 0.19 -9.91
N ASP A 258 -5.50 -0.70 -9.44
CA ASP A 258 -6.17 -0.64 -8.15
C ASP A 258 -6.03 -1.95 -7.37
N PHE A 259 -5.57 -1.86 -6.11
CA PHE A 259 -5.29 -3.02 -5.26
C PHE A 259 -5.71 -2.81 -3.80
N HIS A 260 -6.09 -3.89 -3.13
CA HIS A 260 -6.19 -3.93 -1.67
C HIS A 260 -4.97 -4.61 -1.04
N LEU A 261 -4.37 -4.01 -0.02
CA LEU A 261 -3.18 -4.54 0.66
C LEU A 261 -3.44 -4.79 2.15
N TYR A 262 -3.85 -6.01 2.51
CA TYR A 262 -4.20 -6.36 3.89
C TYR A 262 -3.27 -7.38 4.52
N SER A 263 -2.51 -6.96 5.53
CA SER A 263 -1.80 -7.91 6.38
C SER A 263 -2.80 -8.68 7.25
N ALA A 264 -2.73 -10.00 7.35
CA ALA A 264 -3.69 -10.81 8.11
C ALA A 264 -3.12 -11.36 9.41
N GLU A 265 -3.89 -11.23 10.50
CA GLU A 265 -3.56 -11.77 11.82
C GLU A 265 -3.92 -13.26 11.88
N GLN A 266 -2.91 -14.13 11.90
CA GLN A 266 -3.11 -15.51 12.37
C GLN A 266 -2.40 -15.78 13.70
N TRP A 267 -1.31 -15.08 14.04
CA TRP A 267 -0.43 -15.51 15.16
C TRP A 267 0.15 -14.40 16.07
N ALA A 268 -0.10 -13.12 15.81
CA ALA A 268 0.56 -12.02 16.54
C ALA A 268 0.16 -11.89 18.02
N LEU A 269 -0.95 -12.54 18.44
CA LEU A 269 -1.48 -12.45 19.80
C LEU A 269 -1.16 -13.70 20.66
N GLU A 270 -0.61 -14.77 20.07
CA GLU A 270 -0.52 -16.07 20.74
C GLU A 270 0.88 -16.40 21.29
N ASN A 271 1.88 -15.52 21.13
CA ASN A 271 3.23 -15.77 21.60
C ASN A 271 3.53 -14.99 22.89
N PRO A 272 3.49 -15.62 24.09
CA PRO A 272 3.74 -14.96 25.39
C PRO A 272 5.22 -14.61 25.62
N ARG A 273 6.07 -14.69 24.60
CA ARG A 273 7.53 -14.51 24.72
C ARG A 273 7.99 -13.05 24.74
N HIS A 274 7.14 -12.11 24.35
CA HIS A 274 7.52 -10.70 24.20
C HIS A 274 6.57 -9.80 24.99
N ASP A 275 7.12 -8.79 25.66
CA ASP A 275 6.36 -7.77 26.39
C ASP A 275 5.62 -6.80 25.44
N SER A 276 5.99 -6.80 24.16
CA SER A 276 5.38 -5.99 23.09
C SER A 276 4.85 -6.86 21.95
N PRO A 277 3.63 -6.60 21.44
CA PRO A 277 3.11 -7.25 20.24
C PRO A 277 3.94 -6.90 19.01
N ASN A 278 4.31 -7.89 18.20
CA ASN A 278 5.13 -7.69 17.01
C ASN A 278 4.69 -8.54 15.80
N PHE A 279 4.74 -7.96 14.60
CA PHE A 279 4.32 -8.63 13.37
C PHE A 279 5.47 -9.29 12.58
N TYR A 280 6.71 -8.86 12.79
CA TYR A 280 7.91 -9.49 12.23
C TYR A 280 8.04 -10.96 12.66
N ASP A 281 7.78 -11.27 13.93
CA ASP A 281 7.77 -12.66 14.39
C ASP A 281 6.72 -13.50 13.68
N SER A 282 5.53 -12.96 13.43
CA SER A 282 4.51 -13.67 12.67
C SER A 282 4.98 -13.93 11.23
N TYR A 283 5.63 -12.94 10.62
CA TYR A 283 6.19 -13.05 9.26
C TYR A 283 7.26 -14.15 9.16
N THR A 284 8.24 -14.15 10.07
CA THR A 284 9.34 -15.13 10.09
C THR A 284 8.91 -16.52 10.58
N ASN A 285 7.80 -16.62 11.32
CA ASN A 285 7.22 -17.91 11.73
C ASN A 285 6.17 -18.45 10.74
N GLY A 286 6.18 -17.96 9.49
CA GLY A 286 5.50 -18.60 8.37
C GLY A 286 4.14 -18.00 7.99
N ASN A 287 3.81 -16.78 8.42
CA ASN A 287 2.55 -16.14 8.07
C ASN A 287 2.65 -15.64 6.63
N PRO A 288 1.92 -16.24 5.67
CA PRO A 288 2.07 -15.86 4.27
C PRO A 288 1.35 -14.54 3.94
N PHE A 289 0.47 -14.07 4.82
CA PHE A 289 -0.43 -12.95 4.58
C PHE A 289 0.09 -11.63 5.13
N VAL A 290 1.41 -11.45 5.21
CA VAL A 290 2.04 -10.17 5.57
C VAL A 290 2.42 -9.42 4.30
N TRP A 291 1.84 -8.23 4.08
CA TRP A 291 2.19 -7.30 2.98
C TRP A 291 3.35 -6.38 3.32
N ASP A 292 3.63 -6.26 4.62
CA ASP A 292 4.72 -5.47 5.17
C ASP A 292 6.07 -6.14 4.85
N PHE A 293 7.20 -5.54 5.26
CA PHE A 293 8.55 -6.09 5.05
C PHE A 293 8.92 -6.31 3.57
N GLY A 294 8.64 -5.32 2.73
CA GLY A 294 9.04 -5.30 1.33
C GLY A 294 8.11 -6.02 0.35
N LYS A 295 7.12 -6.81 0.81
CA LYS A 295 6.21 -7.53 -0.11
C LYS A 295 5.37 -6.59 -0.98
N ALA A 296 4.87 -5.49 -0.41
CA ALA A 296 4.14 -4.48 -1.19
C ALA A 296 5.04 -3.79 -2.24
N ASP A 297 6.30 -3.44 -1.89
CA ASP A 297 7.28 -2.87 -2.84
C ASP A 297 7.59 -3.84 -4.00
N ALA A 298 7.87 -5.10 -3.67
CA ALA A 298 8.09 -6.18 -4.63
C ALA A 298 6.90 -6.40 -5.59
N PHE A 299 5.69 -6.32 -5.06
CA PHE A 299 4.48 -6.52 -5.87
C PHE A 299 4.25 -5.38 -6.84
N LEU A 300 4.43 -4.13 -6.40
CA LEU A 300 4.31 -2.97 -7.28
C LEU A 300 5.44 -2.94 -8.32
N ASP A 301 6.65 -3.41 -7.98
CA ASP A 301 7.73 -3.60 -8.96
C ASP A 301 7.38 -4.64 -10.03
N LEU A 302 6.75 -5.75 -9.63
CA LEU A 302 6.30 -6.78 -10.58
C LEU A 302 5.20 -6.24 -11.50
N VAL A 303 4.22 -5.49 -10.98
CA VAL A 303 3.16 -4.86 -11.78
C VAL A 303 3.76 -3.87 -12.77
N TYR A 304 4.65 -2.99 -12.32
CA TYR A 304 5.28 -1.99 -13.17
C TYR A 304 6.08 -2.66 -14.31
N ALA A 305 6.97 -3.58 -13.96
CA ALA A 305 7.82 -4.25 -14.93
C ALA A 305 7.03 -5.10 -15.92
N HIS A 306 5.98 -5.81 -15.46
CA HIS A 306 5.13 -6.61 -16.34
C HIS A 306 4.33 -5.74 -17.31
N HIS A 307 3.79 -4.59 -16.87
CA HIS A 307 3.18 -3.63 -17.78
C HIS A 307 4.18 -3.19 -18.85
N GLN A 308 5.37 -2.75 -18.43
CA GLN A 308 6.38 -2.24 -19.35
C GLN A 308 6.83 -3.30 -20.36
N ALA A 309 7.02 -4.54 -19.90
CA ALA A 309 7.37 -5.66 -20.76
C ALA A 309 6.27 -5.98 -21.79
N PHE A 310 5.00 -5.94 -21.38
CA PHE A 310 3.88 -6.35 -22.23
C PHE A 310 3.45 -5.26 -23.21
N TRP A 311 3.39 -4.00 -22.77
CA TRP A 311 2.91 -2.87 -23.57
C TRP A 311 4.02 -2.05 -24.23
N ASN A 312 5.29 -2.26 -23.83
CA ASN A 312 6.42 -1.43 -24.24
C ASN A 312 6.21 0.07 -23.91
N GLU A 313 5.49 0.35 -22.81
CA GLU A 313 5.17 1.68 -22.32
C GLU A 313 5.41 1.76 -20.81
N PRO A 314 5.64 2.95 -20.23
CA PRO A 314 5.69 3.09 -18.77
C PRO A 314 4.37 2.66 -18.11
N SER A 315 4.45 2.03 -16.94
CA SER A 315 3.27 1.58 -16.20
C SER A 315 2.24 2.68 -15.96
N LEU A 316 0.97 2.30 -15.88
CA LEU A 316 -0.10 3.17 -15.39
C LEU A 316 0.16 3.62 -13.93
N PRO A 317 -0.45 4.74 -13.50
CA PRO A 317 -0.52 5.09 -12.09
C PRO A 317 -1.13 3.97 -11.23
N VAL A 318 -0.80 3.96 -9.95
CA VAL A 318 -1.35 3.03 -8.96
C VAL A 318 -2.21 3.77 -7.95
N ILE A 319 -3.37 3.22 -7.62
CA ILE A 319 -4.18 3.59 -6.48
C ILE A 319 -4.28 2.38 -5.54
N ILE A 320 -4.17 2.62 -4.24
CA ILE A 320 -4.37 1.61 -3.20
C ILE A 320 -5.63 2.02 -2.44
N THR A 321 -6.75 1.49 -2.89
CA THR A 321 -8.08 1.90 -2.46
C THR A 321 -8.47 1.32 -1.09
N GLU A 322 -7.75 0.33 -0.61
CA GLU A 322 -7.92 -0.25 0.73
C GLU A 322 -6.58 -0.84 1.18
N PHE A 323 -6.13 -0.53 2.39
CA PHE A 323 -5.04 -1.27 3.00
C PHE A 323 -5.08 -1.19 4.53
N GLY A 324 -4.33 -2.06 5.18
CA GLY A 324 -4.22 -2.12 6.63
C GLY A 324 -4.16 -3.57 7.08
N ARG A 325 -4.96 -3.91 8.09
CA ARG A 325 -4.95 -5.24 8.69
C ARG A 325 -6.34 -5.89 8.72
N GLN A 326 -6.40 -7.19 8.42
CA GLN A 326 -7.61 -8.03 8.48
C GLN A 326 -7.45 -9.20 9.44
N ASN A 327 -8.58 -9.86 9.74
CA ASN A 327 -8.72 -10.96 10.70
C ASN A 327 -8.37 -10.57 12.14
N ILE A 328 -8.55 -9.29 12.50
CA ILE A 328 -8.51 -8.84 13.89
C ILE A 328 -9.86 -9.16 14.52
N PHE A 329 -9.88 -10.01 15.55
CA PHE A 329 -11.15 -10.44 16.16
C PHE A 329 -11.56 -9.57 17.36
N PRO A 330 -12.85 -9.14 17.43
CA PRO A 330 -13.89 -9.28 16.41
C PRO A 330 -13.73 -8.28 15.25
N GLN A 331 -13.79 -8.75 14.00
CA GLN A 331 -13.58 -7.89 12.81
C GLN A 331 -14.64 -6.80 12.65
N LYS A 332 -15.88 -7.09 13.07
CA LYS A 332 -17.04 -6.18 12.98
C LYS A 332 -17.47 -5.60 14.33
N GLY A 333 -16.87 -6.06 15.42
CA GLY A 333 -17.25 -5.71 16.78
C GLY A 333 -16.27 -4.73 17.40
N PRO A 334 -16.58 -4.21 18.60
CA PRO A 334 -15.71 -3.25 19.22
C PRO A 334 -14.39 -3.93 19.55
N TRP A 335 -13.30 -3.27 19.20
CA TRP A 335 -12.00 -3.63 19.73
C TRP A 335 -11.93 -3.07 21.14
N LYS A 336 -11.93 -3.99 22.11
CA LYS A 336 -11.98 -3.66 23.54
C LYS A 336 -10.60 -3.35 24.13
N ASN A 337 -9.53 -3.61 23.39
CA ASN A 337 -8.17 -3.49 23.87
C ASN A 337 -7.30 -2.65 22.90
N ASP A 338 -6.33 -1.94 23.47
CA ASP A 338 -5.44 -1.06 22.72
C ASP A 338 -4.52 -1.81 21.76
N ILE A 339 -4.23 -3.08 22.04
CA ILE A 339 -3.35 -3.93 21.22
C ILE A 339 -3.85 -4.07 19.78
N ASN A 340 -5.17 -4.22 19.59
CA ASN A 340 -5.76 -4.32 18.26
C ASN A 340 -5.58 -3.01 17.47
N TYR A 341 -5.77 -1.87 18.15
CA TYR A 341 -5.56 -0.56 17.56
C TYR A 341 -4.08 -0.30 17.26
N TYR A 342 -3.19 -0.66 18.18
CA TYR A 342 -1.73 -0.56 18.05
C TYR A 342 -1.24 -1.31 16.82
N LEU A 343 -1.51 -2.61 16.74
CA LEU A 343 -1.08 -3.46 15.62
C LEU A 343 -1.69 -3.01 14.29
N TYR A 344 -2.94 -2.54 14.29
CA TYR A 344 -3.55 -1.98 13.09
C TYR A 344 -2.84 -0.68 12.65
N GLY A 345 -2.60 0.25 13.58
CA GLY A 345 -1.93 1.52 13.32
C GLY A 345 -0.48 1.36 12.85
N THR A 346 0.27 0.42 13.44
CA THR A 346 1.66 0.15 13.02
C THR A 346 1.70 -0.52 11.65
N THR A 347 0.80 -1.47 11.33
CA THR A 347 0.65 -2.01 9.97
C THR A 347 0.35 -0.92 8.94
N VAL A 348 -0.63 -0.04 9.23
CA VAL A 348 -0.95 1.09 8.33
C VAL A 348 0.29 1.96 8.12
N THR A 349 1.04 2.27 9.19
CA THR A 349 2.26 3.08 9.11
C THR A 349 3.30 2.44 8.20
N ARG A 350 3.60 1.13 8.36
CA ARG A 350 4.59 0.43 7.53
C ARG A 350 4.23 0.44 6.05
N ILE A 351 2.98 0.12 5.73
CA ILE A 351 2.51 0.12 4.34
C ILE A 351 2.55 1.55 3.78
N TRP A 352 2.11 2.56 4.54
CA TRP A 352 2.20 3.96 4.13
C TRP A 352 3.63 4.36 3.79
N MET A 353 4.60 4.06 4.64
CA MET A 353 5.99 4.45 4.43
C MET A 353 6.56 3.83 3.14
N GLN A 354 6.19 2.58 2.82
CA GLN A 354 6.56 1.94 1.56
C GLN A 354 5.89 2.65 0.36
N LEU A 355 4.59 2.93 0.44
CA LEU A 355 3.85 3.59 -0.65
C LEU A 355 4.29 5.05 -0.87
N MET A 356 4.74 5.75 0.17
CA MET A 356 5.31 7.10 0.06
C MET A 356 6.65 7.14 -0.70
N GLN A 357 7.31 5.99 -0.88
CA GLN A 357 8.51 5.84 -1.70
C GLN A 357 8.20 5.43 -3.14
N ARG A 358 6.93 5.46 -3.58
CA ARG A 358 6.51 5.06 -4.94
C ARG A 358 5.99 6.29 -5.72
N PRO A 359 6.68 6.75 -6.79
CA PRO A 359 6.21 7.90 -7.57
C PRO A 359 4.91 7.66 -8.34
N GLU A 360 4.63 6.42 -8.73
CA GLU A 360 3.43 6.02 -9.46
C GLU A 360 2.17 5.96 -8.59
N VAL A 361 2.30 5.97 -7.26
CA VAL A 361 1.16 5.94 -6.34
C VAL A 361 0.46 7.31 -6.29
N GLN A 362 -0.81 7.35 -6.68
CA GLN A 362 -1.62 8.57 -6.79
C GLN A 362 -2.74 8.67 -5.75
N LEU A 363 -3.07 7.57 -5.06
CA LEU A 363 -4.07 7.53 -4.00
C LEU A 363 -3.74 6.37 -3.07
N THR A 364 -3.78 6.59 -1.75
CA THR A 364 -3.81 5.52 -0.77
C THR A 364 -4.92 5.76 0.24
N VAL A 365 -5.63 4.70 0.61
CA VAL A 365 -6.74 4.78 1.57
C VAL A 365 -6.58 3.66 2.60
N PRO A 366 -6.06 3.98 3.81
CA PRO A 366 -6.18 3.06 4.93
C PRO A 366 -7.66 2.75 5.14
N PHE A 367 -7.98 1.49 5.42
CA PHE A 367 -9.35 1.07 5.71
C PHE A 367 -9.77 1.45 7.14
N ILE A 368 -9.60 2.74 7.46
CA ILE A 368 -10.09 3.41 8.66
C ILE A 368 -11.26 4.27 8.20
N LEU A 369 -12.45 4.02 8.73
CA LEU A 369 -13.64 4.83 8.47
C LEU A 369 -13.65 6.06 9.39
N PRO A 370 -14.29 7.19 9.01
CA PRO A 370 -14.55 8.25 9.96
C PRO A 370 -15.49 7.81 11.07
N VAL A 371 -16.60 7.17 10.71
CA VAL A 371 -17.56 6.59 11.64
C VAL A 371 -17.84 5.16 11.22
N SER A 372 -18.00 4.27 12.19
CA SER A 372 -18.43 2.89 11.94
C SER A 372 -19.78 2.85 11.19
N ASP A 373 -19.88 1.94 10.22
CA ASP A 373 -21.09 1.73 9.41
C ASP A 373 -22.26 1.26 10.29
N PRO A 374 -23.33 2.06 10.48
CA PRO A 374 -24.44 1.71 11.36
C PRO A 374 -25.23 0.47 10.93
N GLY A 375 -25.35 0.23 9.62
CA GLY A 375 -26.16 -0.84 9.04
C GLY A 375 -25.42 -2.18 8.92
N TYR A 376 -24.09 -2.16 8.88
CA TYR A 376 -23.29 -3.36 8.65
C TYR A 376 -22.40 -3.78 9.83
N ALA A 377 -21.74 -2.81 10.48
CA ALA A 377 -20.79 -3.06 11.55
C ALA A 377 -20.73 -1.84 12.51
N PRO A 378 -21.81 -1.58 13.27
CA PRO A 378 -21.98 -0.34 14.04
C PRO A 378 -20.91 -0.15 15.11
N GLN A 379 -20.24 -1.22 15.54
CA GLN A 379 -19.19 -1.18 16.55
C GLN A 379 -17.80 -1.48 15.99
N ARG A 380 -17.58 -1.38 14.66
CA ARG A 380 -16.29 -1.70 14.03
C ARG A 380 -15.13 -0.92 14.66
N GLY A 381 -14.05 -1.61 15.04
CA GLY A 381 -12.82 -1.00 15.58
C GLY A 381 -11.96 -0.26 14.55
N GLN A 382 -12.09 -0.58 13.26
CA GLN A 382 -11.40 0.11 12.15
C GLN A 382 -12.07 1.47 11.80
N ALA A 383 -12.37 2.30 12.79
CA ALA A 383 -13.00 3.59 12.61
C ALA A 383 -12.46 4.62 13.62
N MET A 384 -12.41 5.90 13.26
CA MET A 384 -12.07 6.99 14.19
C MET A 384 -13.15 7.19 15.26
N TYR A 385 -14.40 6.97 14.87
CA TYR A 385 -15.56 6.91 15.77
C TYR A 385 -16.26 5.56 15.63
N THR A 386 -16.45 4.88 16.76
CA THR A 386 -17.30 3.68 16.84
C THR A 386 -18.59 4.02 17.59
N ARG A 387 -19.58 3.12 17.62
CA ARG A 387 -20.79 3.33 18.42
C ARG A 387 -20.75 2.49 19.69
N ASN A 388 -21.13 3.10 20.81
CA ASN A 388 -21.35 2.37 22.06
C ASN A 388 -22.67 1.57 22.02
N GLU A 389 -23.01 0.89 23.11
CA GLU A 389 -24.24 0.08 23.21
C GLU A 389 -25.53 0.90 23.07
N LYS A 390 -25.47 2.22 23.31
CA LYS A 390 -26.58 3.16 23.13
C LYS A 390 -26.65 3.74 21.71
N GLY A 391 -25.72 3.36 20.84
CA GLY A 391 -25.61 3.90 19.48
C GLY A 391 -24.90 5.25 19.38
N GLU A 392 -24.37 5.79 20.48
CA GLU A 392 -23.69 7.09 20.51
C GLU A 392 -22.26 6.96 19.94
N PRO A 393 -21.78 7.93 19.14
CA PRO A 393 -20.42 7.91 18.63
C PRO A 393 -19.39 8.12 19.75
N VAL A 394 -18.35 7.30 19.78
CA VAL A 394 -17.24 7.34 20.73
C VAL A 394 -15.93 7.31 19.95
N ARG A 395 -15.02 8.23 20.28
CA ARG A 395 -13.67 8.28 19.69
C ARG A 395 -12.90 7.02 20.02
N THR A 396 -12.25 6.45 19.01
CA THR A 396 -11.27 5.38 19.17
C THR A 396 -9.84 5.94 19.15
N PRO A 397 -8.82 5.16 19.53
CA PRO A 397 -7.43 5.55 19.36
C PRO A 397 -7.03 5.94 17.93
N LEU A 398 -7.75 5.47 16.89
CA LEU A 398 -7.45 5.82 15.49
C LEU A 398 -7.72 7.30 15.16
N TYR A 399 -8.51 8.01 15.97
CA TYR A 399 -8.60 9.47 15.87
C TYR A 399 -7.25 10.14 16.20
N ASN A 400 -6.62 9.72 17.30
CA ASN A 400 -5.32 10.23 17.72
C ASN A 400 -4.18 9.75 16.82
N PHE A 401 -4.33 8.59 16.18
CA PHE A 401 -3.43 8.13 15.11
C PHE A 401 -3.30 9.15 13.98
N TYR A 402 -4.41 9.69 13.45
CA TYR A 402 -4.30 10.74 12.42
C TYR A 402 -3.71 12.04 12.96
N ARG A 403 -4.01 12.40 14.21
CA ARG A 403 -3.43 13.59 14.85
C ARG A 403 -1.91 13.51 14.97
N PHE A 404 -1.36 12.33 15.24
CA PHE A 404 0.09 12.09 15.24
C PHE A 404 0.75 12.50 13.91
N PHE A 405 0.10 12.24 12.77
CA PHE A 405 0.58 12.57 11.43
C PHE A 405 0.10 13.94 10.89
N GLN A 406 -0.64 14.73 11.66
CA GLN A 406 -1.30 15.96 11.18
C GLN A 406 -0.31 17.00 10.64
N ALA A 407 0.89 17.07 11.24
CA ALA A 407 1.96 17.99 10.84
C ALA A 407 2.91 17.42 9.77
N LEU A 408 2.80 16.13 9.42
CA LEU A 408 3.73 15.49 8.50
C LEU A 408 3.48 15.96 7.06
N GLU A 409 4.41 16.75 6.54
CA GLU A 409 4.42 17.25 5.16
C GLU A 409 5.80 17.80 4.77
N GLY A 410 6.03 18.03 3.49
CA GLY A 410 7.24 18.69 3.02
C GLY A 410 7.90 17.99 1.84
N LYS A 411 9.02 18.54 1.39
CA LYS A 411 9.82 17.98 0.31
C LYS A 411 10.73 16.89 0.86
N ARG A 412 10.87 15.77 0.14
CA ARG A 412 11.82 14.70 0.48
C ARG A 412 13.23 15.25 0.44
N VAL A 413 14.06 14.83 1.39
CA VAL A 413 15.49 15.15 1.40
C VAL A 413 16.30 13.88 1.24
N LYS A 414 17.53 14.00 0.74
CA LYS A 414 18.41 12.87 0.52
C LYS A 414 18.79 12.24 1.84
N PHE A 415 18.75 10.92 1.88
CA PHE A 415 19.23 10.15 3.01
C PHE A 415 19.78 8.80 2.54
N ASN A 416 20.59 8.18 3.39
CA ASN A 416 21.10 6.84 3.17
C ASN A 416 21.25 6.10 4.51
N TRP A 417 20.88 4.83 4.51
CA TRP A 417 21.22 3.93 5.61
C TRP A 417 22.65 3.43 5.45
N GLN A 418 23.43 3.56 6.50
CA GLN A 418 24.77 3.01 6.63
C GLN A 418 24.75 1.99 7.77
N GLU A 419 25.64 1.00 7.68
CA GLU A 419 25.81 0.03 8.76
C GLU A 419 24.52 -0.73 9.10
N THR A 420 23.63 -0.95 8.12
CA THR A 420 22.47 -1.85 8.23
C THR A 420 22.79 -3.22 7.62
N THR A 421 22.15 -4.27 8.14
CA THR A 421 22.10 -5.58 7.47
C THR A 421 20.98 -5.61 6.41
N PRO A 422 21.01 -6.57 5.46
CA PRO A 422 19.90 -6.79 4.54
C PRO A 422 18.56 -7.08 5.24
N GLU A 423 18.60 -7.75 6.39
CA GLU A 423 17.43 -7.97 7.23
C GLU A 423 16.88 -6.63 7.76
N GLU A 424 17.75 -5.78 8.31
CA GLU A 424 17.37 -4.48 8.87
C GLU A 424 16.73 -3.57 7.83
N GLN A 425 17.16 -3.64 6.57
CA GLN A 425 16.56 -2.86 5.47
C GLN A 425 15.08 -3.22 5.21
N LEU A 426 14.62 -4.41 5.62
CA LEU A 426 13.20 -4.79 5.47
C LEU A 426 12.28 -4.18 6.53
N GLY A 427 12.79 -3.90 7.72
CA GLY A 427 11.98 -3.52 8.87
C GLY A 427 12.31 -2.16 9.49
N LEU A 428 13.50 -1.61 9.21
CA LEU A 428 13.91 -0.29 9.67
C LEU A 428 13.72 0.73 8.56
N THR A 429 12.72 1.58 8.69
CA THR A 429 12.31 2.50 7.63
C THR A 429 12.43 3.95 8.06
N ALA A 430 12.79 4.82 7.10
CA ALA A 430 12.93 6.25 7.30
C ALA A 430 12.33 7.05 6.14
N LEU A 431 11.71 8.18 6.49
CA LEU A 431 11.21 9.19 5.56
C LEU A 431 11.55 10.58 6.10
N PRO A 432 12.75 11.10 5.79
CA PRO A 432 13.11 12.47 6.10
C PRO A 432 12.52 13.44 5.08
N MET A 433 11.94 14.52 5.58
CA MET A 433 11.32 15.57 4.78
C MET A 433 11.54 16.94 5.42
N ARG A 434 11.57 17.97 4.60
CA ARG A 434 11.76 19.36 5.04
C ARG A 434 10.59 20.24 4.63
N SER A 435 10.09 21.01 5.58
CA SER A 435 9.09 22.05 5.38
C SER A 435 9.62 23.37 5.95
N GLY A 436 9.98 24.30 5.06
CA GLY A 436 10.65 25.55 5.45
C GLY A 436 11.96 25.29 6.22
N ASN A 437 12.02 25.81 7.44
CA ASN A 437 13.17 25.67 8.35
C ASN A 437 13.06 24.46 9.29
N ARG A 438 12.15 23.52 9.03
CA ARG A 438 11.96 22.35 9.88
C ARG A 438 12.24 21.07 9.12
N LEU A 439 13.10 20.24 9.69
CA LEU A 439 13.28 18.84 9.32
C LEU A 439 12.30 17.99 10.14
N MET A 440 11.61 17.09 9.45
CA MET A 440 10.84 16.01 10.03
C MET A 440 11.42 14.68 9.57
N VAL A 441 11.68 13.77 10.49
CA VAL A 441 12.12 12.41 10.16
C VAL A 441 11.11 11.43 10.72
N LEU A 442 10.32 10.82 9.85
CA LEU A 442 9.47 9.70 10.22
C LEU A 442 10.31 8.42 10.21
N LEU A 443 10.43 7.77 11.37
CA LEU A 443 11.15 6.51 11.56
C LEU A 443 10.19 5.45 12.07
N HIS A 444 10.41 4.21 11.65
CA HIS A 444 9.69 3.06 12.20
C HIS A 444 10.63 1.86 12.35
N ASN A 445 10.57 1.23 13.52
CA ASN A 445 11.22 -0.04 13.82
C ASN A 445 10.17 -1.15 13.78
N ALA A 446 10.13 -1.94 12.71
CA ALA A 446 9.16 -3.04 12.59
C ALA A 446 9.60 -4.34 13.31
N PHE A 447 10.78 -4.38 13.90
CA PHE A 447 11.31 -5.57 14.57
C PHE A 447 10.73 -5.76 15.98
N ASP A 448 10.86 -6.97 16.49
CA ASP A 448 10.49 -7.39 17.86
C ASP A 448 11.55 -6.97 18.90
N THR A 449 12.66 -6.42 18.42
CA THR A 449 13.82 -6.02 19.19
C THR A 449 14.07 -4.52 19.09
N GLU A 450 14.65 -3.97 20.16
CA GLU A 450 15.11 -2.59 20.20
C GLU A 450 16.21 -2.35 19.15
N LYS A 451 16.13 -1.20 18.47
CA LYS A 451 17.15 -0.77 17.50
C LYS A 451 17.77 0.55 17.93
N ARG A 452 19.11 0.60 17.86
CA ARG A 452 19.89 1.83 18.07
C ARG A 452 20.18 2.49 16.73
N ILE A 453 19.99 3.79 16.67
CA ILE A 453 20.14 4.60 15.45
C ILE A 453 21.02 5.80 15.76
N HIS A 454 22.03 6.00 14.93
CA HIS A 454 22.79 7.24 14.86
C HIS A 454 22.22 8.11 13.74
N LEU A 455 21.61 9.24 14.09
CA LEU A 455 21.08 10.23 13.16
C LEU A 455 22.16 11.26 12.84
N LYS A 456 22.74 11.16 11.64
CA LYS A 456 23.73 12.14 11.15
C LYS A 456 23.04 13.14 10.24
N CYS A 457 22.80 14.35 10.75
CA CYS A 457 22.13 15.42 9.99
C CYS A 457 22.87 16.76 10.14
N GLY A 458 24.00 16.91 9.47
CA GLY A 458 24.84 18.11 9.57
C GLY A 458 25.28 18.38 11.02
N SER A 459 24.99 19.57 11.52
CA SER A 459 25.31 20.00 12.89
C SER A 459 24.21 19.70 13.92
N ILE A 460 23.12 19.03 13.54
CA ILE A 460 22.05 18.69 14.49
C ILE A 460 22.53 17.56 15.39
N THR A 461 22.67 17.85 16.68
CA THR A 461 23.04 16.88 17.72
C THR A 461 21.89 16.54 18.66
N THR A 462 20.88 17.42 18.76
CA THR A 462 19.68 17.21 19.57
C THR A 462 18.43 17.59 18.78
N ALA A 463 17.32 16.94 19.10
CA ALA A 463 16.02 17.18 18.48
C ALA A 463 14.89 16.93 19.48
N THR A 464 13.65 17.16 19.04
CA THR A 464 12.46 16.75 19.78
C THR A 464 11.74 15.64 19.04
N ALA A 465 11.04 14.76 19.74
CA ALA A 465 10.36 13.62 19.16
C ALA A 465 8.93 13.48 19.69
N ALA A 466 8.03 13.07 18.80
CA ALA A 466 6.73 12.51 19.12
C ALA A 466 6.78 11.01 18.83
N ARG A 467 6.34 10.18 19.77
CA ARG A 467 6.41 8.72 19.66
C ARG A 467 5.02 8.08 19.65
N MET A 468 4.95 6.95 18.95
CA MET A 468 3.82 6.05 18.95
C MET A 468 4.35 4.63 19.23
N ARG A 469 4.04 4.11 20.42
CA ARG A 469 4.64 2.86 20.93
C ARG A 469 3.72 2.12 21.90
N TRP A 470 3.99 0.84 22.10
CA TRP A 470 3.39 0.05 23.16
C TRP A 470 4.06 0.35 24.51
N GLU A 471 3.30 0.82 25.49
CA GLU A 471 3.82 1.16 26.82
C GLU A 471 2.78 0.85 27.89
N ASN A 472 3.16 0.14 28.95
CA ASN A 472 2.27 -0.22 30.07
C ASN A 472 0.95 -0.87 29.64
N LYS A 473 0.99 -1.75 28.63
CA LYS A 473 -0.18 -2.44 28.02
C LYS A 473 -1.19 -1.49 27.36
N THR A 474 -0.76 -0.29 26.98
CA THR A 474 -1.56 0.71 26.29
C THR A 474 -0.86 1.19 25.05
N TRP A 475 -1.64 1.70 24.10
CA TRP A 475 -1.08 2.36 22.93
C TRP A 475 -0.83 3.84 23.23
N ARG A 476 0.42 4.17 23.52
CA ARG A 476 0.82 5.56 23.72
C ARG A 476 0.99 6.26 22.37
N ILE A 477 0.36 7.42 22.23
CA ILE A 477 0.49 8.30 21.07
C ILE A 477 0.80 9.73 21.56
N ASP A 478 2.01 10.21 21.33
CA ASP A 478 2.38 11.58 21.64
C ASP A 478 1.84 12.52 20.56
N LEU A 479 0.88 13.37 20.91
CA LEU A 479 0.23 14.29 19.96
C LEU A 479 1.08 15.53 19.65
N ARG A 480 2.19 15.71 20.35
CA ARG A 480 3.15 16.81 20.20
C ARG A 480 4.56 16.26 20.43
N PRO A 481 5.59 16.86 19.82
CA PRO A 481 6.95 16.51 20.16
C PRO A 481 7.27 16.98 21.58
N GLN A 482 7.51 16.04 22.48
CA GLN A 482 7.71 16.30 23.91
C GLN A 482 9.05 15.76 24.41
N GLU A 483 9.58 14.72 23.77
CA GLU A 483 10.81 14.09 24.21
C GLU A 483 12.02 14.74 23.55
N HIS A 484 12.99 15.18 24.36
CA HIS A 484 14.29 15.60 23.86
C HIS A 484 15.15 14.36 23.59
N ILE A 485 15.68 14.26 22.38
CA ILE A 485 16.51 13.12 21.96
C ILE A 485 17.93 13.56 21.63
N ASP A 486 18.88 12.68 21.93
CA ASP A 486 20.26 12.75 21.43
C ASP A 486 20.33 12.05 20.07
N CYS A 487 20.67 12.79 19.03
CA CYS A 487 20.74 12.26 17.67
C CYS A 487 21.86 11.23 17.49
N SER A 488 22.86 11.21 18.37
CA SER A 488 23.95 10.23 18.32
C SER A 488 23.61 8.88 18.96
N ASN A 489 22.49 8.77 19.68
CA ASN A 489 22.12 7.55 20.38
C ASN A 489 20.60 7.42 20.51
N LEU A 490 19.88 7.51 19.38
CA LEU A 490 18.45 7.30 19.38
C LEU A 490 18.13 5.81 19.51
N THR A 491 17.26 5.49 20.44
CA THR A 491 16.71 4.15 20.60
C THR A 491 15.27 4.11 20.11
N LEU A 492 14.97 3.11 19.27
CA LEU A 492 13.62 2.73 18.87
C LEU A 492 13.22 1.40 19.49
N GLN A 493 12.12 1.41 20.24
CA GLN A 493 11.49 0.23 20.80
C GLN A 493 10.89 -0.67 19.70
N PRO A 494 10.60 -1.94 20.00
CA PRO A 494 9.91 -2.83 19.07
C PRO A 494 8.59 -2.23 18.58
N GLU A 495 8.36 -2.26 17.26
CA GLU A 495 7.14 -1.74 16.59
C GLU A 495 6.87 -0.23 16.80
N GLU A 496 7.88 0.51 17.29
CA GLU A 496 7.75 1.94 17.54
C GLU A 496 7.81 2.76 16.25
N THR A 497 6.95 3.78 16.19
CA THR A 497 7.04 4.87 15.21
C THR A 497 7.42 6.16 15.89
N VAL A 498 8.35 6.90 15.32
CA VAL A 498 8.81 8.21 15.85
C VAL A 498 8.77 9.25 14.74
N ILE A 499 8.26 10.43 15.04
CA ILE A 499 8.48 11.62 14.21
C ILE A 499 9.43 12.53 14.97
N ILE A 500 10.60 12.74 14.40
CA ILE A 500 11.64 13.63 14.94
C ILE A 500 11.51 14.99 14.28
N TYR A 501 11.60 16.03 15.08
CA TYR A 501 11.52 17.41 14.67
C TYR A 501 12.82 18.13 15.05
N ALA A 502 13.50 18.66 14.05
CA ALA A 502 14.69 19.47 14.22
C ALA A 502 14.54 20.79 13.46
N ASP A 503 14.85 21.89 14.13
CA ASP A 503 14.91 23.20 13.48
C ASP A 503 16.26 23.33 12.75
N LEU A 504 16.20 23.90 11.55
CA LEU A 504 17.32 24.09 10.64
C LEU A 504 17.48 25.58 10.32
N PRO A 505 18.71 26.05 10.05
CA PRO A 505 18.87 27.32 9.39
C PRO A 505 18.21 27.29 8.00
N ALA A 506 17.86 28.47 7.48
CA ALA A 506 17.40 28.59 6.10
C ALA A 506 18.44 27.96 5.14
N PRO A 507 18.00 27.27 4.07
CA PRO A 507 18.93 26.59 3.18
C PRO A 507 19.71 27.65 2.37
N GLU A 508 21.01 27.78 2.60
CA GLU A 508 21.83 28.76 1.87
C GLU A 508 21.94 28.41 0.38
N LYS A 509 22.03 27.11 0.04
CA LYS A 509 22.09 26.61 -1.34
C LYS A 509 21.40 25.24 -1.44
N PRO A 510 20.10 25.18 -1.78
CA PRO A 510 19.42 23.91 -1.96
C PRO A 510 19.92 23.19 -3.22
N ALA A 511 20.27 21.92 -3.10
CA ALA A 511 20.50 21.03 -4.22
C ALA A 511 19.22 20.25 -4.55
N ASN A 512 19.06 19.84 -5.79
CA ASN A 512 18.00 18.92 -6.20
C ASN A 512 18.64 17.71 -6.88
N GLN A 513 18.15 16.53 -6.57
CA GLN A 513 18.50 15.29 -7.23
C GLN A 513 17.24 14.55 -7.64
N THR A 514 17.35 13.75 -8.71
CA THR A 514 16.31 12.81 -9.11
C THR A 514 16.80 11.39 -8.88
N ILE A 515 16.00 10.55 -8.22
CA ILE A 515 16.20 9.11 -8.21
C ILE A 515 15.29 8.53 -9.29
N GLU A 516 15.88 8.15 -10.42
CA GLU A 516 15.18 7.58 -11.59
C GLU A 516 15.17 6.05 -11.52
N ARG A 517 13.99 5.45 -11.66
CA ARG A 517 13.78 4.00 -11.65
C ARG A 517 13.65 3.45 -13.06
N PHE A 518 14.39 2.38 -13.32
CA PHE A 518 14.35 1.61 -14.56
C PHE A 518 14.05 0.15 -14.24
N TYR A 519 13.21 -0.47 -15.07
CA TYR A 519 12.78 -1.86 -14.89
C TYR A 519 13.22 -2.71 -16.07
N SER A 520 13.52 -3.98 -15.80
CA SER A 520 13.81 -4.96 -16.86
C SER A 520 12.58 -5.22 -17.71
N SER A 521 12.79 -5.45 -19.00
CA SER A 521 11.74 -5.92 -19.92
C SER A 521 11.38 -7.40 -19.74
N THR A 522 12.09 -8.09 -18.86
CA THR A 522 11.87 -9.50 -18.55
C THR A 522 11.44 -9.64 -17.10
N THR A 523 10.37 -10.40 -16.87
CA THR A 523 9.85 -10.75 -15.54
C THR A 523 9.87 -12.28 -15.35
N LEU A 524 9.77 -12.74 -14.10
CA LEU A 524 9.60 -14.15 -13.73
C LEU A 524 10.72 -15.08 -14.24
N GLN A 525 11.97 -14.72 -13.99
CA GLN A 525 13.13 -15.55 -14.34
C GLN A 525 13.37 -16.62 -13.27
N SER A 526 13.33 -17.89 -13.68
CA SER A 526 13.62 -19.03 -12.80
C SER A 526 15.09 -19.03 -12.36
N LEU A 527 15.34 -19.39 -11.09
CA LEU A 527 16.67 -19.67 -10.53
C LEU A 527 16.87 -21.18 -10.27
N GLN A 528 16.16 -22.04 -10.99
CA GLN A 528 16.18 -23.50 -10.76
C GLN A 528 17.58 -24.11 -10.96
N ASP A 529 18.35 -23.60 -11.93
CA ASP A 529 19.72 -24.04 -12.18
C ASP A 529 20.76 -23.26 -11.34
N GLY A 530 20.29 -22.47 -10.37
CA GLY A 530 21.14 -21.62 -9.52
C GLY A 530 21.56 -20.31 -10.16
N GLU A 531 21.18 -20.01 -11.40
CA GLU A 531 21.58 -18.79 -12.11
C GLU A 531 20.43 -18.15 -12.89
N ALA A 532 20.46 -16.82 -13.01
CA ALA A 532 19.59 -16.05 -13.90
C ALA A 532 20.37 -14.89 -14.53
N ARG A 533 20.06 -14.57 -15.79
CA ARG A 533 20.66 -13.43 -16.51
C ARG A 533 19.55 -12.51 -17.00
N ILE A 534 19.65 -11.23 -16.64
CA ILE A 534 18.69 -10.21 -17.03
C ILE A 534 19.46 -9.09 -17.72
N THR A 535 19.02 -8.70 -18.92
CA THR A 535 19.57 -7.54 -19.62
C THR A 535 18.67 -6.33 -19.36
N LEU A 536 19.28 -5.18 -19.08
CA LEU A 536 18.58 -3.92 -18.94
C LEU A 536 19.39 -2.80 -19.61
N ASN A 537 18.72 -2.09 -20.51
CA ASN A 537 19.28 -0.96 -21.23
C ASN A 537 18.86 0.34 -20.53
N LEU A 538 19.86 1.10 -20.10
CA LEU A 538 19.69 2.42 -19.51
C LEU A 538 19.71 3.48 -20.63
N PRO A 539 18.95 4.58 -20.48
CA PRO A 539 18.95 5.64 -21.49
C PRO A 539 20.30 6.39 -21.54
N HIS A 540 21.04 6.40 -20.44
CA HIS A 540 22.34 7.05 -20.30
C HIS A 540 23.21 6.28 -19.29
N ARG A 541 24.53 6.51 -19.34
CA ARG A 541 25.45 5.97 -18.33
C ARG A 541 25.20 6.68 -16.98
N PRO A 542 25.06 5.94 -15.86
CA PRO A 542 24.87 6.56 -14.55
C PRO A 542 26.08 7.43 -14.15
N ALA A 543 25.81 8.59 -13.56
CA ALA A 543 26.82 9.56 -13.15
C ALA A 543 27.05 9.61 -11.63
N GLY A 544 26.38 8.75 -10.86
CA GLY A 544 26.48 8.70 -9.42
C GLY A 544 25.97 7.39 -8.85
N HIS A 545 25.68 7.42 -7.55
CA HIS A 545 25.28 6.25 -6.78
C HIS A 545 24.11 5.51 -7.43
N THR A 546 24.21 4.19 -7.45
CA THR A 546 23.26 3.32 -8.12
C THR A 546 22.91 2.13 -7.24
N THR A 547 21.62 1.83 -7.16
CA THR A 547 21.12 0.67 -6.44
C THR A 547 20.46 -0.29 -7.41
N VAL A 548 20.85 -1.56 -7.36
CA VAL A 548 20.25 -2.65 -8.14
C VAL A 548 19.35 -3.47 -7.22
N ILE A 549 18.10 -3.63 -7.61
CA ILE A 549 17.04 -4.16 -6.75
C ILE A 549 16.31 -5.32 -7.46
N PRO A 550 16.84 -6.55 -7.42
CA PRO A 550 16.08 -7.73 -7.81
C PRO A 550 14.97 -8.02 -6.80
N THR A 551 13.79 -8.36 -7.30
CA THR A 551 12.72 -8.95 -6.48
C THR A 551 12.86 -10.46 -6.45
N LEU A 552 13.14 -11.02 -5.29
CA LEU A 552 13.32 -12.46 -5.07
C LEU A 552 12.03 -13.09 -4.55
N ALA A 553 11.60 -14.17 -5.21
CA ALA A 553 10.48 -15.01 -4.81
C ALA A 553 10.98 -16.43 -4.46
N CYS A 554 10.58 -16.96 -3.31
CA CYS A 554 10.88 -18.35 -2.93
C CYS A 554 9.86 -18.91 -1.95
N PRO A 555 9.29 -20.11 -2.18
CA PRO A 555 8.55 -20.83 -1.15
C PRO A 555 9.49 -21.22 0.00
N ASN A 556 9.06 -20.98 1.23
CA ASN A 556 9.72 -21.34 2.48
C ASN A 556 11.10 -20.68 2.74
N GLY A 557 11.37 -19.53 2.10
CA GLY A 557 12.59 -18.76 2.34
C GLY A 557 13.87 -19.56 2.05
N PHE A 558 14.98 -19.17 2.68
CA PHE A 558 16.29 -19.79 2.49
C PHE A 558 16.89 -20.30 3.81
N ALA A 559 17.71 -21.36 3.71
CA ALA A 559 18.43 -21.89 4.85
C ALA A 559 19.61 -20.98 5.25
N PRO A 560 20.07 -21.01 6.53
CA PRO A 560 21.34 -20.37 6.90
C PRO A 560 22.49 -20.83 5.99
N GLY A 561 23.35 -19.88 5.59
CA GLY A 561 24.43 -20.13 4.62
C GLY A 561 24.05 -19.96 3.15
N SER A 562 22.78 -19.68 2.83
CA SER A 562 22.36 -19.34 1.47
C SER A 562 22.80 -17.92 1.07
N THR A 563 23.16 -17.72 -0.19
CA THR A 563 23.65 -16.44 -0.73
C THR A 563 23.05 -16.15 -2.11
N LEU A 564 22.81 -14.87 -2.40
CA LEU A 564 22.57 -14.36 -3.74
C LEU A 564 23.73 -13.45 -4.13
N THR A 565 24.44 -13.80 -5.20
CA THR A 565 25.55 -13.03 -5.74
C THR A 565 25.14 -12.37 -7.05
N LEU A 566 25.39 -11.06 -7.16
CA LEU A 566 25.26 -10.29 -8.39
C LEU A 566 26.65 -10.15 -9.02
N HIS A 567 26.79 -10.55 -10.28
CA HIS A 567 27.90 -10.24 -11.14
C HIS A 567 27.46 -9.27 -12.25
N ILE A 568 28.15 -8.16 -12.40
CA ILE A 568 27.88 -7.16 -13.43
C ILE A 568 29.13 -6.36 -13.77
N ASN A 569 29.46 -6.27 -15.07
CA ASN A 569 30.57 -5.46 -15.59
C ASN A 569 31.89 -5.62 -14.79
N GLY A 570 32.22 -6.85 -14.38
CA GLY A 570 33.42 -7.16 -13.58
C GLY A 570 33.29 -6.90 -12.07
N HIS A 571 32.22 -6.27 -11.61
CA HIS A 571 31.88 -6.12 -10.20
C HIS A 571 31.14 -7.34 -9.66
N THR A 572 31.34 -7.66 -8.39
CA THR A 572 30.65 -8.75 -7.68
C THR A 572 30.25 -8.31 -6.28
N GLN A 573 29.00 -8.56 -5.91
CA GLN A 573 28.47 -8.30 -4.58
C GLN A 573 27.56 -9.46 -4.14
N THR A 574 27.62 -9.82 -2.87
CA THR A 574 26.88 -10.98 -2.32
C THR A 574 26.04 -10.56 -1.12
N ILE A 575 24.80 -11.04 -1.08
CA ILE A 575 23.88 -10.92 0.06
C ILE A 575 23.65 -12.30 0.67
N THR A 576 23.76 -12.41 1.99
CA THR A 576 23.37 -13.63 2.72
C THR A 576 21.86 -13.65 2.93
N LEU A 577 21.22 -14.78 2.65
CA LEU A 577 19.76 -14.92 2.68
C LEU A 577 19.24 -15.67 3.91
N GLY A 578 20.14 -16.06 4.83
CA GLY A 578 19.79 -16.86 6.01
C GLY A 578 18.74 -16.20 6.93
N PHE A 579 18.64 -14.87 6.92
CA PHE A 579 17.63 -14.12 7.67
C PHE A 579 16.19 -14.39 7.18
N THR A 580 16.03 -14.97 5.99
CA THR A 580 14.72 -15.31 5.44
C THR A 580 14.17 -16.67 5.92
N ALA A 581 14.92 -17.38 6.76
CA ALA A 581 14.53 -18.69 7.26
C ALA A 581 13.17 -18.62 7.99
N GLY A 582 12.26 -19.54 7.65
CA GLY A 582 10.93 -19.62 8.24
C GLY A 582 9.84 -18.81 7.53
N ILE A 583 10.21 -17.87 6.66
CA ILE A 583 9.25 -17.11 5.85
C ILE A 583 8.60 -18.05 4.82
N LYS A 584 7.29 -18.28 4.94
CA LYS A 584 6.56 -19.26 4.12
C LYS A 584 6.43 -18.87 2.66
N ASP A 585 6.13 -17.61 2.39
CA ASP A 585 5.98 -17.05 1.04
C ASP A 585 6.89 -15.83 0.91
N LEU A 586 8.18 -16.08 0.70
CA LEU A 586 9.17 -15.03 0.53
C LEU A 586 8.94 -14.33 -0.81
N PHE A 587 8.75 -13.02 -0.74
CA PHE A 587 8.62 -12.15 -1.90
C PHE A 587 9.08 -10.74 -1.50
N ILE A 588 10.35 -10.42 -1.74
CA ILE A 588 10.99 -9.20 -1.23
C ILE A 588 11.94 -8.57 -2.26
N PRO A 589 12.14 -7.24 -2.24
CA PRO A 589 13.26 -6.59 -2.89
C PRO A 589 14.55 -6.84 -2.10
N LEU A 590 15.68 -7.02 -2.79
CA LEU A 590 17.01 -7.07 -2.20
C LEU A 590 17.87 -5.94 -2.78
N HIS A 591 18.62 -5.22 -1.95
CA HIS A 591 19.33 -4.01 -2.38
C HIS A 591 20.83 -4.29 -2.56
N PHE A 592 21.32 -4.14 -3.80
CA PHE A 592 22.73 -4.19 -4.15
C PHE A 592 23.22 -2.78 -4.45
N GLU A 593 23.92 -2.19 -3.50
CA GLU A 593 24.54 -0.87 -3.65
C GLU A 593 25.82 -0.96 -4.48
N LEU A 594 25.83 -0.33 -5.66
CA LEU A 594 26.96 -0.35 -6.57
C LEU A 594 27.82 0.91 -6.44
N PRO A 595 29.15 0.79 -6.57
CA PRO A 595 30.03 1.93 -6.77
C PRO A 595 29.70 2.70 -8.06
N ASP A 596 30.06 3.98 -8.08
CA ASP A 596 29.90 4.84 -9.26
C ASP A 596 30.69 4.28 -10.46
N GLY A 597 30.11 4.40 -11.65
CA GLY A 597 30.76 4.02 -12.91
C GLY A 597 30.74 2.53 -13.26
N ILE A 598 30.18 1.65 -12.40
CA ILE A 598 30.03 0.21 -12.69
C ILE A 598 29.03 -0.07 -13.80
N LEU A 599 27.90 0.66 -13.82
CA LEU A 599 26.88 0.47 -14.85
C LEU A 599 27.26 1.21 -16.14
N GLU A 600 26.97 0.54 -17.26
CA GLU A 600 27.09 1.07 -18.61
C GLU A 600 25.70 1.38 -19.19
N LYS A 601 25.61 1.72 -20.48
CA LYS A 601 24.31 1.89 -21.15
C LYS A 601 23.57 0.56 -21.30
N GLU A 602 24.28 -0.49 -21.67
CA GLU A 602 23.74 -1.85 -21.80
C GLU A 602 24.39 -2.71 -20.73
N ASN A 603 23.56 -3.36 -19.90
CA ASN A 603 24.06 -4.12 -18.77
C ASN A 603 23.44 -5.52 -18.78
N THR A 604 24.27 -6.52 -18.47
CA THR A 604 23.82 -7.88 -18.17
C THR A 604 24.07 -8.17 -16.71
N PHE A 605 22.99 -8.35 -15.96
CA PHE A 605 22.98 -8.70 -14.55
C PHE A 605 22.95 -10.22 -14.44
N HIS A 606 24.01 -10.81 -13.93
CA HIS A 606 24.09 -12.25 -13.69
C HIS A 606 23.94 -12.52 -12.21
N PHE A 607 22.82 -13.13 -11.84
CA PHE A 607 22.52 -13.52 -10.47
C PHE A 607 22.84 -14.99 -10.29
N LYS A 608 23.59 -15.32 -9.23
CA LYS A 608 23.92 -16.69 -8.82
C LYS A 608 23.41 -16.93 -7.40
N LEU A 609 22.55 -17.93 -7.25
CA LEU A 609 21.98 -18.39 -5.99
C LEU A 609 22.70 -19.66 -5.54
N GLU A 610 23.27 -19.62 -4.35
CA GLU A 610 23.92 -20.77 -3.71
C GLU A 610 23.22 -21.06 -2.38
N SER A 611 22.91 -22.32 -2.11
CA SER A 611 22.29 -22.71 -0.83
C SER A 611 22.63 -24.15 -0.45
N PRO A 612 22.62 -24.49 0.85
CA PRO A 612 22.88 -25.84 1.32
C PRO A 612 21.69 -26.81 1.16
N LYS A 613 20.48 -26.31 0.86
CA LYS A 613 19.26 -27.13 0.64
C LYS A 613 18.72 -26.91 -0.76
N LYS A 614 17.91 -27.81 -1.31
CA LYS A 614 17.21 -27.57 -2.60
C LYS A 614 16.23 -26.40 -2.48
N TRP A 615 16.12 -25.57 -3.52
CA TRP A 615 15.21 -24.43 -3.61
C TRP A 615 14.34 -24.46 -4.87
N LYS A 616 13.31 -23.62 -4.87
CA LYS A 616 12.53 -23.24 -6.06
C LYS A 616 12.35 -21.73 -6.03
N ALA A 617 13.37 -21.00 -6.46
CA ALA A 617 13.39 -19.56 -6.42
C ALA A 617 13.19 -18.95 -7.82
N SER A 618 12.77 -17.71 -7.86
CA SER A 618 12.67 -16.92 -9.09
C SER A 618 12.99 -15.46 -8.81
N LEU A 619 13.61 -14.79 -9.78
CA LEU A 619 13.65 -13.34 -9.84
C LEU A 619 12.37 -12.87 -10.52
N ALA A 620 11.47 -12.27 -9.76
CA ALA A 620 10.20 -11.80 -10.31
C ALA A 620 10.38 -10.60 -11.23
N THR A 621 11.31 -9.69 -10.88
CA THR A 621 11.67 -8.52 -11.67
C THR A 621 13.03 -7.97 -11.21
N LEU A 622 13.58 -7.03 -11.99
CA LEU A 622 14.78 -6.26 -11.66
C LEU A 622 14.47 -4.76 -11.82
N ARG A 623 14.70 -3.99 -10.75
CA ARG A 623 14.68 -2.53 -10.74
C ARG A 623 16.11 -2.00 -10.59
N VAL A 624 16.43 -0.89 -11.24
CA VAL A 624 17.66 -0.12 -11.06
C VAL A 624 17.29 1.31 -10.71
N GLU A 625 17.84 1.84 -9.64
CA GLU A 625 17.67 3.23 -9.20
C GLU A 625 18.95 4.02 -9.50
N LEU A 626 18.83 5.10 -10.28
CA LEU A 626 19.93 5.99 -10.65
C LEU A 626 19.75 7.35 -10.00
N VAL A 627 20.79 7.85 -9.33
CA VAL A 627 20.83 9.24 -8.84
C VAL A 627 21.33 10.17 -9.95
N ARG A 628 20.56 11.22 -10.26
CA ARG A 628 20.89 12.26 -11.24
C ARG A 628 20.85 13.66 -10.64
#